data_AF-A0A7J6M5C9-F1
#
_entry.id   AF-A0A7J6M5C9-F1
#
_cell.length_a   1.000
_cell.length_b   1.000
_cell.length_c   1.000
_cell.angle_alpha   90.00
_cell.angle_beta   90.00
_cell.angle_gamma   90.00
#
_symmetry.space_group_name_H-M   'P 1'
#
loop_
_entity.id
_entity.type
_entity.pdbx_description
1 polymer ?
#
loop_
_entity_poly.entity_id
_entity_poly.type
_entity_poly.pdbx_seq_one_letter_code
_entity_poly.pdbx_strand_id
1 'polypeptide(L)'
;MSVMACYEAFMKEQPDGSVASDQSAFQLNREAHTKFLKKALKTLPAKYSCLDSSRPWFVFWILRALELLGTLDRMEVTDEVCSFLSACQSSKGGFAGGPGQLPHLACTYAAVAALSIVGTEEAYRVINRPALYRFLISMKDRSTGGFRVHENGETDMRGCYCAIAVASMMKMLTPELETGGAANATLCAGVLEYIHKCQTWEGGIAGEPGLEAHGGYAFCGLAAATMLGKAKETLNLETMSRWVCQRQFAFEGGFNGRPNKLVDSCYSYWQYGSLSILRTLLGIPQEEKAWCAPEPLQMYVLLACQDWDKGGFKDKPGKNCDYYHTCYAMSGVAASQWHRGSPPSSLGGEDTVLTESDVLYNISKEARNRLEKYFDAVPALTHEECFGSSGSC
;
A
#
# COMPACT_ATOMS: atom_id res chain seq x y z
N MET A 1 -11.28 -0.26 27.04
CA MET A 1 -12.65 -0.44 26.53
C MET A 1 -12.80 -1.90 26.14
N SER A 2 -13.84 -2.57 26.62
CA SER A 2 -14.15 -3.95 26.22
C SER A 2 -14.80 -3.97 24.83
N VAL A 3 -14.77 -5.12 24.17
CA VAL A 3 -15.48 -5.37 22.89
C VAL A 3 -16.98 -5.06 23.03
N MET A 4 -17.57 -5.35 24.21
CA MET A 4 -18.95 -4.96 24.55
C MET A 4 -19.14 -3.44 24.64
N ALA A 5 -18.17 -2.67 25.14
CA ALA A 5 -18.27 -1.22 25.17
C ALA A 5 -18.22 -0.61 23.76
N CYS A 6 -17.48 -1.21 22.82
CA CYS A 6 -17.47 -0.78 21.42
C CYS A 6 -18.81 -1.11 20.73
N TYR A 7 -19.40 -2.27 21.01
CA TYR A 7 -20.73 -2.64 20.51
C TYR A 7 -21.85 -1.81 21.13
N GLU A 8 -21.79 -1.53 22.43
CA GLU A 8 -22.76 -0.68 23.12
C GLU A 8 -22.64 0.79 22.68
N ALA A 9 -21.42 1.28 22.42
CA ALA A 9 -21.21 2.57 21.77
C ALA A 9 -21.77 2.55 20.33
N PHE A 10 -21.50 1.50 19.56
CA PHE A 10 -22.04 1.28 18.21
C PHE A 10 -23.59 1.26 18.17
N MET A 11 -24.25 0.69 19.19
CA MET A 11 -25.71 0.69 19.31
C MET A 11 -26.29 1.98 19.93
N LYS A 12 -25.49 2.76 20.69
CA LYS A 12 -25.94 4.00 21.36
C LYS A 12 -25.62 5.28 20.60
N GLU A 13 -24.63 5.28 19.71
CA GLU A 13 -24.14 6.48 18.99
C GLU A 13 -24.87 6.72 17.66
N GLN A 14 -25.95 6.00 17.35
CA GLN A 14 -26.83 6.40 16.24
C GLN A 14 -27.55 7.71 16.63
N PRO A 15 -27.36 8.83 15.91
CA PRO A 15 -27.86 10.15 16.32
C PRO A 15 -29.39 10.25 16.45
N ASP A 16 -30.13 9.26 15.97
CA ASP A 16 -31.60 9.27 15.86
C ASP A 16 -32.30 7.97 16.33
N GLY A 17 -31.56 6.94 16.75
CA GLY A 17 -32.13 5.64 17.11
C GLY A 17 -32.52 4.73 15.93
N SER A 18 -32.01 5.00 14.73
CA SER A 18 -32.20 4.14 13.54
C SER A 18 -31.45 2.79 13.65
N VAL A 19 -31.97 1.78 12.94
CA VAL A 19 -31.42 0.42 12.88
C VAL A 19 -30.37 0.35 11.77
N ALA A 20 -29.33 -0.48 11.92
CA ALA A 20 -28.21 -0.68 10.97
C ALA A 20 -28.57 -1.07 9.51
N SER A 21 -29.86 -1.13 9.17
CA SER A 21 -30.37 -1.23 7.79
C SER A 21 -30.61 0.14 7.12
N ASP A 22 -30.48 1.24 7.86
CA ASP A 22 -30.58 2.59 7.32
C ASP A 22 -29.23 3.02 6.71
N GLN A 23 -29.22 3.35 5.43
CA GLN A 23 -28.02 3.88 4.75
C GLN A 23 -27.55 5.19 5.38
N SER A 24 -28.46 5.96 6.00
CA SER A 24 -28.16 7.22 6.67
C SER A 24 -27.21 7.06 7.86
N ALA A 25 -27.15 5.86 8.46
CA ALA A 25 -26.25 5.53 9.56
C ALA A 25 -24.78 5.43 9.13
N PHE A 26 -24.53 5.13 7.84
CA PHE A 26 -23.19 4.94 7.30
C PHE A 26 -22.74 6.19 6.55
N GLN A 27 -22.12 7.11 7.28
CA GLN A 27 -21.67 8.38 6.72
C GLN A 27 -20.13 8.50 6.74
N LEU A 28 -19.60 9.24 5.77
CA LEU A 28 -18.19 9.58 5.66
C LEU A 28 -18.03 11.10 5.75
N ASN A 29 -17.40 11.61 6.81
CA ASN A 29 -17.16 13.03 6.99
C ASN A 29 -15.98 13.51 6.13
N ARG A 30 -16.22 13.60 4.82
CA ARG A 30 -15.20 14.00 3.83
C ARG A 30 -14.58 15.34 4.16
N GLU A 31 -15.39 16.33 4.55
CA GLU A 31 -14.90 17.67 4.84
C GLU A 31 -13.91 17.69 6.01
N ALA A 32 -14.26 17.05 7.14
CA ALA A 32 -13.37 16.97 8.28
C ALA A 32 -12.06 16.24 7.93
N HIS A 33 -12.13 15.16 7.14
CA HIS A 33 -10.96 14.40 6.72
C HIS A 33 -10.06 15.19 5.77
N THR A 34 -10.64 15.86 4.77
CA THR A 34 -9.90 16.73 3.86
C THR A 34 -9.19 17.85 4.63
N LYS A 35 -9.87 18.49 5.59
CA LYS A 35 -9.27 19.52 6.44
C LYS A 35 -8.12 18.99 7.30
N PHE A 36 -8.30 17.82 7.91
CA PHE A 36 -7.27 17.12 8.69
C PHE A 36 -6.01 16.84 7.87
N LEU A 37 -6.20 16.36 6.63
CA LEU A 37 -5.14 15.98 5.69
C LEU A 37 -4.42 17.20 5.10
N LYS A 38 -5.15 18.20 4.60
CA LYS A 38 -4.56 19.41 4.01
C LYS A 38 -3.71 20.18 5.01
N LYS A 39 -4.13 20.25 6.29
CA LYS A 39 -3.33 20.86 7.36
C LYS A 39 -1.97 20.16 7.55
N ALA A 40 -1.99 18.83 7.51
CA ALA A 40 -0.81 18.00 7.76
C ALA A 40 0.22 18.05 6.64
N LEU A 41 -0.22 18.28 5.39
CA LEU A 41 0.68 18.41 4.25
C LEU A 41 1.61 19.62 4.39
N LYS A 42 1.14 20.69 5.05
CA LYS A 42 1.93 21.91 5.31
C LYS A 42 2.75 21.81 6.60
N THR A 43 2.16 21.30 7.68
CA THR A 43 2.83 21.27 9.00
C THR A 43 2.39 20.06 9.82
N LEU A 44 3.36 19.42 10.48
CA LEU A 44 3.14 18.32 11.41
C LEU A 44 3.43 18.75 12.86
N PRO A 45 2.61 18.34 13.84
CA PRO A 45 2.92 18.58 15.26
C PRO A 45 4.22 17.89 15.72
N ALA A 46 4.91 18.49 16.68
CA ALA A 46 6.20 18.02 17.20
C ALA A 46 6.22 16.56 17.70
N LYS A 47 5.05 16.01 18.10
CA LYS A 47 4.91 14.60 18.50
C LYS A 47 5.30 13.60 17.39
N TYR A 48 5.35 14.04 16.13
CA TYR A 48 5.77 13.22 14.99
C TYR A 48 7.29 13.21 14.76
N SER A 49 8.09 13.79 15.65
CA SER A 49 9.56 13.73 15.57
C SER A 49 10.10 12.29 15.57
N CYS A 50 9.39 11.34 16.17
CA CYS A 50 9.74 9.91 16.11
C CYS A 50 9.59 9.30 14.70
N LEU A 51 8.95 10.00 13.76
CA LEU A 51 8.76 9.61 12.37
C LEU A 51 9.51 10.55 11.39
N ASP A 52 10.54 11.26 11.86
CA ASP A 52 11.37 12.12 10.99
C ASP A 52 12.10 11.32 9.89
N SER A 53 12.33 10.02 10.11
CA SER A 53 12.85 9.09 9.09
C SER A 53 11.77 8.49 8.18
N SER A 54 10.54 9.01 8.23
CA SER A 54 9.39 8.52 7.47
C SER A 54 8.61 9.64 6.79
N ARG A 55 9.23 10.79 6.48
CA ARG A 55 8.51 11.93 5.91
C ARG A 55 7.91 11.66 4.53
N PRO A 56 8.55 10.93 3.59
CA PRO A 56 7.87 10.50 2.36
C PRO A 56 6.62 9.66 2.60
N TRP A 57 6.55 8.91 3.71
CA TRP A 57 5.33 8.18 4.07
C TRP A 57 4.17 9.12 4.41
N PHE A 58 4.41 10.23 5.11
CA PHE A 58 3.35 11.22 5.32
C PHE A 58 2.86 11.81 4.00
N VAL A 59 3.77 12.12 3.07
CA VAL A 59 3.39 12.63 1.75
C VAL A 59 2.49 11.60 1.05
N PHE A 60 2.91 10.34 0.99
CA PHE A 60 2.12 9.27 0.39
C PHE A 60 0.76 9.09 1.08
N TRP A 61 0.73 8.90 2.40
CA TRP A 61 -0.51 8.66 3.15
C TRP A 61 -1.50 9.81 2.99
N ILE A 62 -1.01 11.06 3.03
CA ILE A 62 -1.85 12.25 2.93
C ILE A 62 -2.39 12.40 1.50
N LEU A 63 -1.53 12.33 0.49
CA LEU A 63 -1.95 12.47 -0.91
C LEU A 63 -2.89 11.33 -1.31
N ARG A 64 -2.62 10.10 -0.87
CA ARG A 64 -3.48 8.96 -1.18
C ARG A 64 -4.85 9.10 -0.53
N ALA A 65 -4.90 9.54 0.72
CA ALA A 65 -6.14 9.81 1.43
C ALA A 65 -6.97 10.93 0.76
N LEU A 66 -6.32 12.02 0.33
CA LEU A 66 -6.99 13.10 -0.43
C LEU A 66 -7.51 12.62 -1.79
N GLU A 67 -6.74 11.76 -2.49
CA GLU A 67 -7.12 11.15 -3.76
C GLU A 67 -8.32 10.20 -3.60
N LEU A 68 -8.35 9.39 -2.53
CA LEU A 68 -9.48 8.52 -2.16
C LEU A 68 -10.76 9.32 -1.92
N LEU A 69 -10.64 10.49 -1.29
CA LEU A 69 -11.76 11.39 -1.02
C LEU A 69 -12.23 12.17 -2.25
N GLY A 70 -11.47 12.15 -3.36
CA GLY A 70 -11.73 12.97 -4.54
C GLY A 70 -11.46 14.47 -4.33
N THR A 71 -10.63 14.82 -3.34
CA THR A 71 -10.37 16.22 -2.95
C THR A 71 -8.92 16.67 -3.17
N LEU A 72 -8.11 15.81 -3.80
CA LEU A 72 -6.74 16.14 -4.18
C LEU A 72 -6.73 17.08 -5.40
N ASP A 73 -6.26 18.30 -5.21
CA ASP A 73 -5.82 19.15 -6.32
C ASP A 73 -4.34 18.85 -6.61
N ARG A 74 -4.08 18.18 -7.75
CA ARG A 74 -2.74 17.75 -8.14
C ARG A 74 -1.84 18.92 -8.52
N MET A 75 -2.41 19.97 -9.12
CA MET A 75 -1.63 21.13 -9.54
C MET A 75 -1.23 21.96 -8.33
N GLU A 76 -2.11 22.11 -7.34
CA GLU A 76 -1.84 22.82 -6.08
C GLU A 76 -0.62 22.24 -5.32
N VAL A 77 -0.44 20.92 -5.34
CA VAL A 77 0.59 20.24 -4.54
C VAL A 77 1.88 19.93 -5.30
N THR A 78 1.89 20.06 -6.64
CA THR A 78 2.99 19.56 -7.49
C THR A 78 4.34 20.12 -7.06
N ASP A 79 4.50 21.44 -7.03
CA ASP A 79 5.80 22.10 -6.83
C ASP A 79 6.40 21.74 -5.46
N GLU A 80 5.61 21.83 -4.39
CA GLU A 80 6.07 21.56 -3.03
C GLU A 80 6.42 20.08 -2.83
N VAL A 81 5.60 19.16 -3.36
CA VAL A 81 5.85 17.72 -3.27
C VAL A 81 7.10 17.34 -4.08
N CYS A 82 7.24 17.86 -5.29
CA CYS A 82 8.40 17.60 -6.16
C CYS A 82 9.67 18.14 -5.52
N SER A 83 9.64 19.38 -5.02
CA SER A 83 10.78 20.01 -4.34
C SER A 83 11.21 19.20 -3.10
N PHE A 84 10.27 18.83 -2.24
CA PHE A 84 10.56 18.09 -1.02
C PHE A 84 11.08 16.67 -1.29
N LEU A 85 10.43 15.92 -2.19
CA LEU A 85 10.85 14.56 -2.51
C LEU A 85 12.16 14.54 -3.30
N SER A 86 12.42 15.55 -4.15
CA SER A 86 13.73 15.74 -4.79
C SER A 86 14.83 15.93 -3.74
N ALA A 87 14.58 16.70 -2.68
CA ALA A 87 15.53 16.88 -1.58
C ALA A 87 15.73 15.61 -0.73
N CYS A 88 14.76 14.70 -0.72
CA CYS A 88 14.88 13.38 -0.09
C CYS A 88 15.61 12.35 -0.98
N GLN A 89 15.83 12.65 -2.27
CA GLN A 89 16.47 11.71 -3.20
C GLN A 89 17.98 11.67 -2.99
N SER A 90 18.53 10.47 -2.88
CA SER A 90 19.97 10.26 -2.69
C SER A 90 20.72 10.34 -4.01
N SER A 91 21.93 10.89 -4.00
CA SER A 91 22.84 10.84 -5.15
C SER A 91 23.25 9.41 -5.53
N LYS A 92 23.19 8.46 -4.58
CA LYS A 92 23.39 7.03 -4.82
C LYS A 92 22.14 6.32 -5.37
N GLY A 93 21.03 7.03 -5.54
CA GLY A 93 19.73 6.49 -5.93
C GLY A 93 18.83 6.14 -4.76
N GLY A 94 17.52 6.03 -5.04
CA GLY A 94 16.48 5.84 -4.01
C GLY A 94 16.15 7.13 -3.24
N PHE A 95 15.12 7.04 -2.40
CA PHE A 95 14.68 8.15 -1.54
C PHE A 95 14.88 7.79 -0.07
N ALA A 96 15.27 8.79 0.71
CA ALA A 96 15.53 8.70 2.14
C ALA A 96 14.31 9.14 2.97
N GLY A 97 14.36 8.90 4.29
CA GLY A 97 13.32 9.32 5.24
C GLY A 97 13.15 10.84 5.38
N GLY A 98 14.16 11.60 4.97
CA GLY A 98 14.20 13.05 4.93
C GLY A 98 15.50 13.53 4.25
N PRO A 99 15.63 14.83 3.93
CA PRO A 99 16.84 15.36 3.29
C PRO A 99 18.11 15.05 4.08
N GLY A 100 19.14 14.54 3.40
CA GLY A 100 20.43 14.19 4.00
C GLY A 100 20.48 12.83 4.73
N GLN A 101 19.37 12.09 4.83
CA GLN A 101 19.37 10.74 5.38
C GLN A 101 19.78 9.68 4.33
N LEU A 102 20.01 8.44 4.76
CA LEU A 102 20.30 7.32 3.86
C LEU A 102 19.05 6.89 3.08
N PRO A 103 19.19 6.49 1.79
CA PRO A 103 18.07 5.97 1.01
C PRO A 103 17.58 4.63 1.58
N HIS A 104 16.26 4.43 1.52
CA HIS A 104 15.59 3.28 2.11
C HIS A 104 14.43 2.83 1.20
N LEU A 105 14.24 1.51 1.00
CA LEU A 105 13.23 0.95 0.10
C LEU A 105 11.80 1.38 0.48
N ALA A 106 11.46 1.36 1.77
CA ALA A 106 10.15 1.85 2.25
C ALA A 106 9.89 3.32 1.85
N CYS A 107 10.85 4.22 2.10
CA CYS A 107 10.72 5.64 1.73
C CYS A 107 10.77 5.84 0.21
N THR A 108 11.50 4.98 -0.52
CA THR A 108 11.54 4.94 -1.97
C THR A 108 10.18 4.56 -2.56
N TYR A 109 9.52 3.52 -2.03
CA TYR A 109 8.15 3.18 -2.41
C TYR A 109 7.20 4.36 -2.15
N ALA A 110 7.23 4.92 -0.94
CA ALA A 110 6.35 6.03 -0.57
C ALA A 110 6.55 7.26 -1.47
N ALA A 111 7.79 7.65 -1.74
CA ALA A 111 8.11 8.77 -2.63
C ALA A 111 7.64 8.52 -4.07
N VAL A 112 7.92 7.33 -4.64
CA VAL A 112 7.52 6.98 -6.00
C VAL A 112 6.00 6.88 -6.12
N ALA A 113 5.32 6.31 -5.13
CA ALA A 113 3.85 6.25 -5.09
C ALA A 113 3.23 7.65 -4.96
N ALA A 114 3.79 8.52 -4.11
CA ALA A 114 3.36 9.92 -3.99
C ALA A 114 3.52 10.71 -5.30
N LEU A 115 4.69 10.61 -5.96
CA LEU A 115 4.92 11.25 -7.27
C LEU A 115 4.00 10.67 -8.35
N SER A 116 3.67 9.38 -8.26
CA SER A 116 2.70 8.73 -9.15
C SER A 116 1.28 9.27 -8.96
N ILE A 117 0.87 9.52 -7.73
CA ILE A 117 -0.42 10.15 -7.39
C ILE A 117 -0.49 11.59 -7.93
N VAL A 118 0.56 12.40 -7.73
CA VAL A 118 0.66 13.76 -8.32
C VAL A 118 0.52 13.67 -9.85
N GLY A 119 1.30 12.78 -10.47
CA GLY A 119 1.10 12.36 -11.85
C GLY A 119 1.19 13.48 -12.89
N THR A 120 2.05 14.48 -12.64
CA THR A 120 2.48 15.49 -13.61
C THR A 120 3.81 15.06 -14.24
N GLU A 121 4.15 15.59 -15.42
CA GLU A 121 5.48 15.31 -16.01
C GLU A 121 6.62 15.75 -15.10
N GLU A 122 6.45 16.87 -14.40
CA GLU A 122 7.42 17.35 -13.42
C GLU A 122 7.65 16.32 -12.30
N ALA A 123 6.58 15.79 -11.72
CA ALA A 123 6.67 14.75 -10.69
C ALA A 123 7.38 13.49 -11.20
N TYR A 124 7.11 13.08 -12.44
CA TYR A 124 7.81 11.93 -13.03
C TYR A 124 9.29 12.21 -13.28
N ARG A 125 9.66 13.43 -13.68
CA ARG A 125 11.06 13.84 -13.93
C ARG A 125 11.90 13.98 -12.67
N VAL A 126 11.28 14.14 -11.49
CA VAL A 126 11.99 14.07 -10.20
C VAL A 126 12.74 12.75 -10.06
N ILE A 127 12.18 11.64 -10.56
CA ILE A 127 12.72 10.30 -10.34
C ILE A 127 13.95 10.06 -11.23
N ASN A 128 15.14 9.99 -10.64
CA ASN A 128 16.35 9.58 -11.34
C ASN A 128 16.33 8.05 -11.55
N ARG A 129 15.71 7.62 -12.66
CA ARG A 129 15.53 6.19 -13.01
C ARG A 129 16.84 5.38 -13.02
N PRO A 130 17.93 5.82 -13.68
CA PRO A 130 19.19 5.06 -13.65
C PRO A 130 19.76 4.89 -12.24
N ALA A 131 19.79 5.96 -11.43
CA ALA A 131 20.28 5.87 -10.06
C ALA A 131 19.38 5.01 -9.19
N LEU A 132 18.06 5.13 -9.35
CA LEU A 132 17.08 4.30 -8.67
C LEU A 132 17.31 2.81 -8.97
N TYR A 133 17.51 2.43 -10.24
CA TYR A 133 17.78 1.04 -10.60
C TYR A 133 19.06 0.51 -9.93
N ARG A 134 20.16 1.28 -9.96
CA ARG A 134 21.40 0.93 -9.22
C ARG A 134 21.14 0.70 -7.74
N PHE A 135 20.36 1.58 -7.11
CA PHE A 135 19.99 1.42 -5.71
C PHE A 135 19.23 0.12 -5.46
N LEU A 136 18.19 -0.17 -6.27
CA LEU A 136 17.43 -1.43 -6.14
C LEU A 136 18.32 -2.67 -6.28
N ILE A 137 19.25 -2.67 -7.25
CA ILE A 137 20.24 -3.76 -7.40
C ILE A 137 21.15 -3.86 -6.18
N SER A 138 21.65 -2.74 -5.65
CA SER A 138 22.52 -2.75 -4.47
C SER A 138 21.82 -3.28 -3.22
N MET A 139 20.49 -3.20 -3.16
CA MET A 139 19.68 -3.74 -2.06
C MET A 139 19.42 -5.24 -2.20
N LYS A 140 19.68 -5.83 -3.36
CA LYS A 140 19.49 -7.26 -3.58
C LYS A 140 20.37 -8.06 -2.64
N ASP A 141 19.77 -8.99 -1.90
CA ASP A 141 20.49 -10.04 -1.20
C ASP A 141 20.55 -11.27 -2.09
N ARG A 142 21.71 -11.49 -2.70
CA ARG A 142 21.94 -12.61 -3.63
C ARG A 142 21.95 -13.98 -2.93
N SER A 143 22.18 -14.01 -1.62
CA SER A 143 22.22 -15.27 -0.86
C SER A 143 20.81 -15.82 -0.57
N THR A 144 19.85 -14.93 -0.35
CA THR A 144 18.47 -15.29 -0.02
C THR A 144 17.50 -15.11 -1.17
N GLY A 145 17.80 -14.20 -2.10
CA GLY A 145 16.87 -13.73 -3.13
C GLY A 145 15.99 -12.55 -2.69
N GLY A 146 16.02 -12.19 -1.40
CA GLY A 146 15.31 -11.05 -0.85
C GLY A 146 15.98 -9.70 -1.13
N PHE A 147 15.51 -8.66 -0.46
CA PHE A 147 16.09 -7.32 -0.51
C PHE A 147 16.30 -6.76 0.89
N ARG A 148 17.50 -6.22 1.13
CA ARG A 148 17.74 -5.36 2.28
C ARG A 148 16.96 -4.07 2.11
N VAL A 149 16.40 -3.53 3.18
CA VAL A 149 15.62 -2.29 3.10
C VAL A 149 16.48 -1.03 2.94
N HIS A 150 17.75 -1.08 3.34
CA HIS A 150 18.77 -0.06 3.09
C HIS A 150 20.17 -0.69 3.18
N GLU A 151 21.23 0.09 2.92
CA GLU A 151 22.61 -0.38 3.06
C GLU A 151 22.86 -0.89 4.50
N ASN A 152 23.24 -2.16 4.64
CA ASN A 152 23.40 -2.87 5.93
C ASN A 152 22.12 -2.99 6.79
N GLY A 153 20.94 -2.78 6.21
CA GLY A 153 19.66 -2.95 6.88
C GLY A 153 19.16 -4.39 6.89
N GLU A 154 17.98 -4.60 7.49
CA GLU A 154 17.30 -5.90 7.53
C GLU A 154 16.80 -6.34 6.15
N THR A 155 16.66 -7.66 5.98
CA THR A 155 16.04 -8.28 4.80
C THR A 155 14.72 -8.93 5.22
N ASP A 156 13.61 -8.38 4.76
CA ASP A 156 12.29 -9.00 4.94
C ASP A 156 11.35 -8.73 3.75
N MET A 157 10.14 -9.26 3.82
CA MET A 157 9.14 -9.19 2.75
C MET A 157 8.78 -7.76 2.31
N ARG A 158 8.95 -6.74 3.17
CA ARG A 158 8.73 -5.32 2.79
C ARG A 158 9.74 -4.89 1.75
N GLY A 159 11.01 -5.29 1.91
CA GLY A 159 12.06 -5.01 0.94
C GLY A 159 11.70 -5.54 -0.44
N CYS A 160 11.25 -6.80 -0.50
CA CYS A 160 10.79 -7.43 -1.74
C CYS A 160 9.64 -6.65 -2.40
N TYR A 161 8.57 -6.35 -1.65
CA TYR A 161 7.44 -5.60 -2.20
C TYR A 161 7.85 -4.20 -2.67
N CYS A 162 8.58 -3.44 -1.85
CA CYS A 162 8.97 -2.07 -2.19
C CYS A 162 9.85 -2.05 -3.45
N ALA A 163 10.84 -2.94 -3.56
CA ALA A 163 11.71 -3.02 -4.72
C ALA A 163 10.93 -3.40 -6.00
N ILE A 164 10.11 -4.44 -5.94
CA ILE A 164 9.33 -4.92 -7.10
C ILE A 164 8.25 -3.92 -7.49
N ALA A 165 7.54 -3.30 -6.54
CA ALA A 165 6.53 -2.28 -6.82
C ALA A 165 7.13 -1.07 -7.52
N VAL A 166 8.26 -0.56 -7.01
CA VAL A 166 8.96 0.58 -7.61
C VAL A 166 9.49 0.25 -8.99
N ALA A 167 10.18 -0.89 -9.16
CA ALA A 167 10.67 -1.30 -10.46
C ALA A 167 9.53 -1.53 -11.47
N SER A 168 8.40 -2.08 -11.02
CA SER A 168 7.21 -2.25 -11.85
C SER A 168 6.63 -0.91 -12.30
N MET A 169 6.41 0.03 -11.36
CA MET A 169 5.92 1.38 -11.64
C MET A 169 6.82 2.13 -12.64
N MET A 170 8.14 1.94 -12.55
CA MET A 170 9.14 2.62 -13.38
C MET A 170 9.54 1.88 -14.65
N LYS A 171 8.85 0.77 -14.99
CA LYS A 171 9.14 -0.10 -16.16
C LYS A 171 10.58 -0.62 -16.18
N MET A 172 11.04 -1.15 -15.03
CA MET A 172 12.42 -1.65 -14.79
C MET A 172 12.51 -3.15 -14.45
N LEU A 173 11.41 -3.91 -14.54
CA LEU A 173 11.41 -5.36 -14.29
C LEU A 173 11.99 -6.14 -15.49
N THR A 174 13.18 -5.82 -15.97
CA THR A 174 13.78 -6.47 -17.15
C THR A 174 15.10 -7.18 -16.78
N PRO A 175 15.27 -8.46 -17.16
CA PRO A 175 16.52 -9.21 -16.94
C PRO A 175 17.77 -8.54 -17.51
N GLU A 176 17.63 -7.85 -18.65
CA GLU A 176 18.73 -7.30 -19.44
C GLU A 176 19.41 -6.11 -18.76
N LEU A 177 18.69 -5.39 -17.89
CA LEU A 177 19.16 -4.16 -17.26
C LEU A 177 20.31 -4.38 -16.27
N GLU A 178 20.34 -5.50 -15.53
CA GLU A 178 21.40 -5.74 -14.53
C GLU A 178 22.65 -6.41 -15.12
N THR A 179 22.50 -7.29 -16.11
CA THR A 179 23.57 -8.21 -16.49
C THR A 179 24.05 -8.10 -17.93
N GLY A 180 23.47 -7.19 -18.71
CA GLY A 180 23.64 -7.20 -20.17
C GLY A 180 23.17 -8.51 -20.82
N GLY A 181 22.36 -9.33 -20.13
CA GLY A 181 21.78 -10.57 -20.66
C GLY A 181 22.14 -11.89 -19.94
N ALA A 182 22.94 -11.89 -18.86
CA ALA A 182 23.17 -13.10 -18.05
C ALA A 182 22.02 -13.37 -17.04
N ALA A 183 21.46 -14.58 -17.03
CA ALA A 183 20.18 -14.87 -16.35
C ALA A 183 20.20 -14.87 -14.80
N ASN A 184 21.34 -15.13 -14.16
CA ASN A 184 21.40 -15.47 -12.72
C ASN A 184 21.75 -14.30 -11.79
N ALA A 185 21.73 -13.07 -12.28
CA ALA A 185 22.03 -11.88 -11.49
C ALA A 185 21.09 -10.75 -11.86
N THR A 186 19.78 -10.99 -11.92
CA THR A 186 18.77 -9.97 -12.25
C THR A 186 18.02 -9.51 -10.99
N LEU A 187 17.38 -8.34 -11.06
CA LEU A 187 16.62 -7.75 -9.95
C LEU A 187 15.61 -8.78 -9.37
N CYS A 188 14.96 -9.52 -10.27
CA CYS A 188 13.92 -10.49 -9.94
C CYS A 188 14.45 -11.89 -9.56
N ALA A 189 15.74 -12.18 -9.77
CA ALA A 189 16.31 -13.51 -9.51
C ALA A 189 16.20 -13.88 -8.03
N GLY A 190 15.67 -15.07 -7.70
CA GLY A 190 15.53 -15.53 -6.31
C GLY A 190 14.35 -14.94 -5.53
N VAL A 191 13.62 -13.94 -6.09
CA VAL A 191 12.53 -13.26 -5.34
C VAL A 191 11.38 -14.22 -5.08
N LEU A 192 10.99 -15.01 -6.08
CA LEU A 192 9.87 -15.96 -5.96
C LEU A 192 10.22 -17.08 -4.99
N GLU A 193 11.46 -17.58 -5.00
CA GLU A 193 11.95 -18.58 -4.07
C GLU A 193 11.98 -18.07 -2.63
N TYR A 194 12.38 -16.80 -2.43
CA TYR A 194 12.31 -16.15 -1.11
C TYR A 194 10.87 -16.01 -0.63
N ILE A 195 9.96 -15.54 -1.50
CA ILE A 195 8.52 -15.44 -1.21
C ILE A 195 7.92 -16.80 -0.83
N HIS A 196 8.23 -17.84 -1.61
CA HIS A 196 7.75 -19.20 -1.37
C HIS A 196 8.18 -19.71 0.02
N LYS A 197 9.45 -19.52 0.39
CA LYS A 197 9.97 -19.90 1.72
C LYS A 197 9.34 -19.14 2.89
N CYS A 198 8.74 -17.98 2.63
CA CYS A 198 8.05 -17.19 3.65
C CYS A 198 6.57 -17.58 3.80
N GLN A 199 5.99 -18.37 2.89
CA GLN A 199 4.65 -18.90 3.09
C GLN A 199 4.66 -19.93 4.21
N THR A 200 3.83 -19.71 5.23
CA THR A 200 3.80 -20.51 6.45
C THR A 200 2.80 -21.67 6.35
N TRP A 201 2.87 -22.59 7.32
CA TRP A 201 1.87 -23.65 7.50
C TRP A 201 0.44 -23.12 7.72
N GLU A 202 0.31 -21.89 8.22
CA GLU A 202 -1.00 -21.26 8.45
C GLU A 202 -1.70 -20.93 7.11
N GLY A 203 -0.90 -20.70 6.05
CA GLY A 203 -1.34 -20.30 4.71
C GLY A 203 -0.92 -18.87 4.35
N GLY A 204 -0.79 -17.97 5.34
CA GLY A 204 -0.28 -16.62 5.13
C GLY A 204 1.25 -16.57 4.97
N ILE A 205 1.77 -15.37 4.69
CA ILE A 205 3.21 -15.14 4.47
C ILE A 205 3.79 -14.37 5.66
N ALA A 206 4.98 -14.78 6.09
CA ALA A 206 5.75 -14.15 7.14
C ALA A 206 6.74 -13.11 6.58
N GLY A 207 7.34 -12.31 7.47
CA GLY A 207 8.35 -11.32 7.09
C GLY A 207 9.64 -11.98 6.57
N GLU A 208 10.02 -13.09 7.19
CA GLU A 208 11.19 -13.90 6.85
C GLU A 208 10.82 -15.38 6.95
N PRO A 209 11.60 -16.29 6.33
CA PRO A 209 11.34 -17.73 6.40
C PRO A 209 11.29 -18.23 7.86
N GLY A 210 10.23 -18.98 8.18
CA GLY A 210 10.05 -19.60 9.51
C GLY A 210 9.41 -18.71 10.58
N LEU A 211 9.09 -17.44 10.27
CA LEU A 211 8.35 -16.57 11.19
C LEU A 211 6.81 -16.74 11.06
N GLU A 212 6.06 -16.05 11.91
CA GLU A 212 4.58 -16.06 11.95
C GLU A 212 3.97 -15.36 10.72
N ALA A 213 2.85 -15.88 10.21
CA ALA A 213 2.12 -15.22 9.14
C ALA A 213 1.55 -13.88 9.59
N HIS A 214 1.64 -12.86 8.73
CA HIS A 214 1.19 -11.51 9.09
C HIS A 214 0.60 -10.78 7.88
N GLY A 215 -0.52 -10.05 8.08
CA GLY A 215 -1.30 -9.45 7.00
C GLY A 215 -0.50 -8.50 6.13
N GLY A 216 0.37 -7.69 6.74
CA GLY A 216 1.26 -6.79 5.99
C GLY A 216 2.25 -7.53 5.10
N TYR A 217 2.89 -8.60 5.62
CA TYR A 217 3.87 -9.39 4.86
C TYR A 217 3.18 -10.30 3.83
N ALA A 218 2.01 -10.83 4.16
CA ALA A 218 1.11 -11.54 3.24
C ALA A 218 0.77 -10.72 2.02
N PHE A 219 0.34 -9.47 2.22
CA PHE A 219 0.10 -8.54 1.11
C PHE A 219 1.38 -8.31 0.30
N CYS A 220 2.49 -7.97 0.96
CA CYS A 220 3.76 -7.68 0.30
C CYS A 220 4.22 -8.83 -0.61
N GLY A 221 4.24 -10.06 -0.10
CA GLY A 221 4.67 -11.24 -0.87
C GLY A 221 3.72 -11.59 -2.01
N LEU A 222 2.40 -11.56 -1.75
CA LEU A 222 1.39 -11.85 -2.78
C LEU A 222 1.41 -10.81 -3.90
N ALA A 223 1.46 -9.51 -3.56
CA ALA A 223 1.50 -8.44 -4.54
C ALA A 223 2.79 -8.49 -5.38
N ALA A 224 3.94 -8.73 -4.75
CA ALA A 224 5.22 -8.90 -5.45
C ALA A 224 5.19 -10.08 -6.43
N ALA A 225 4.75 -11.27 -6.00
CA ALA A 225 4.65 -12.43 -6.87
C ALA A 225 3.60 -12.23 -8.00
N THR A 226 2.55 -11.44 -7.73
CA THR A 226 1.53 -11.09 -8.73
C THR A 226 2.09 -10.14 -9.79
N MET A 227 2.84 -9.11 -9.39
CA MET A 227 3.52 -8.20 -10.33
C MET A 227 4.57 -8.91 -11.19
N LEU A 228 5.17 -9.98 -10.69
CA LEU A 228 6.07 -10.86 -11.44
C LEU A 228 5.33 -11.90 -12.31
N GLY A 229 3.99 -11.94 -12.28
CA GLY A 229 3.18 -12.85 -13.08
C GLY A 229 3.31 -14.33 -12.68
N LYS A 230 3.79 -14.62 -11.47
CA LYS A 230 4.13 -15.97 -11.01
C LYS A 230 3.51 -16.38 -9.68
N ALA A 231 2.52 -15.63 -9.19
CA ALA A 231 1.86 -15.90 -7.91
C ALA A 231 1.25 -17.31 -7.83
N LYS A 232 0.62 -17.80 -8.90
CA LYS A 232 -0.03 -19.13 -8.93
C LYS A 232 0.98 -20.28 -8.84
N GLU A 233 2.14 -20.12 -9.46
CA GLU A 233 3.21 -21.12 -9.45
C GLU A 233 4.04 -21.05 -8.15
N THR A 234 4.07 -19.89 -7.49
CA THR A 234 4.94 -19.64 -6.33
C THR A 234 4.25 -19.94 -5.00
N LEU A 235 2.95 -19.69 -4.88
CA LEU A 235 2.22 -19.73 -3.61
C LEU A 235 1.09 -20.76 -3.65
N ASN A 236 0.83 -21.39 -2.50
CA ASN A 236 -0.43 -22.11 -2.30
C ASN A 236 -1.54 -21.09 -2.05
N LEU A 237 -2.25 -20.72 -3.12
CA LEU A 237 -3.31 -19.70 -3.05
C LEU A 237 -4.53 -20.19 -2.27
N GLU A 238 -4.80 -21.50 -2.20
CA GLU A 238 -5.94 -22.05 -1.46
C GLU A 238 -5.77 -21.86 0.05
N THR A 239 -4.61 -22.27 0.60
CA THR A 239 -4.34 -22.11 2.03
C THR A 239 -4.21 -20.64 2.41
N MET A 240 -3.63 -19.81 1.54
CA MET A 240 -3.56 -18.37 1.73
C MET A 240 -4.95 -17.73 1.77
N SER A 241 -5.83 -18.13 0.87
CA SER A 241 -7.21 -17.65 0.81
C SER A 241 -7.98 -17.94 2.09
N ARG A 242 -7.94 -19.19 2.54
CA ARG A 242 -8.51 -19.59 3.83
C ARG A 242 -7.92 -18.75 4.97
N TRP A 243 -6.60 -18.57 4.99
CA TRP A 243 -5.92 -17.79 6.02
C TRP A 243 -6.40 -16.34 6.05
N VAL A 244 -6.46 -15.65 4.91
CA VAL A 244 -6.92 -14.25 4.81
C VAL A 244 -8.38 -14.13 5.26
N CYS A 245 -9.26 -15.03 4.82
CA CYS A 245 -10.67 -14.99 5.22
C CYS A 245 -10.87 -15.15 6.74
N GLN A 246 -10.05 -15.98 7.39
CA GLN A 246 -10.06 -16.16 8.85
C GLN A 246 -9.49 -14.96 9.64
N ARG A 247 -9.09 -13.88 8.96
CA ARG A 247 -8.65 -12.63 9.60
C ARG A 247 -9.79 -11.64 9.79
N GLN A 248 -10.94 -11.81 9.12
CA GLN A 248 -12.12 -10.99 9.34
C GLN A 248 -12.89 -11.47 10.58
N PHE A 249 -13.18 -10.56 11.50
CA PHE A 249 -13.88 -10.90 12.73
C PHE A 249 -15.38 -10.75 12.54
N ALA A 250 -16.14 -11.76 12.97
CA ALA A 250 -17.59 -11.76 12.83
C ALA A 250 -18.29 -10.69 13.70
N PHE A 251 -17.70 -10.34 14.85
CA PHE A 251 -18.29 -9.38 15.76
C PHE A 251 -17.95 -7.93 15.38
N GLU A 252 -16.67 -7.61 15.24
CA GLU A 252 -16.23 -6.25 14.91
C GLU A 252 -16.33 -5.93 13.41
N GLY A 253 -16.33 -6.92 12.52
CA GLY A 253 -16.38 -6.77 11.06
C GLY A 253 -15.04 -6.41 10.39
N GLY A 254 -14.11 -5.84 11.16
CA GLY A 254 -12.75 -5.53 10.73
C GLY A 254 -11.80 -6.73 10.70
N PHE A 255 -10.55 -6.46 10.35
CA PHE A 255 -9.51 -7.48 10.20
C PHE A 255 -8.44 -7.38 11.27
N ASN A 256 -7.85 -8.51 11.65
CA ASN A 256 -6.59 -8.53 12.40
C ASN A 256 -5.39 -8.85 11.49
N GLY A 257 -4.19 -8.61 12.02
CA GLY A 257 -2.94 -8.86 11.29
C GLY A 257 -2.51 -10.32 11.31
N ARG A 258 -2.83 -11.05 12.37
CA ARG A 258 -2.34 -12.43 12.62
C ARG A 258 -3.24 -13.12 13.64
N PRO A 259 -3.27 -14.47 13.71
CA PRO A 259 -4.16 -15.19 14.60
C PRO A 259 -4.08 -14.73 16.07
N ASN A 260 -5.22 -14.73 16.76
CA ASN A 260 -5.35 -14.36 18.17
C ASN A 260 -4.89 -12.94 18.54
N LYS A 261 -4.79 -12.02 17.56
CA LYS A 261 -4.62 -10.58 17.81
C LYS A 261 -5.92 -9.82 17.56
N LEU A 262 -5.95 -8.59 18.06
CA LEU A 262 -7.10 -7.70 17.92
C LEU A 262 -7.24 -7.20 16.48
N VAL A 263 -8.48 -6.87 16.12
CA VAL A 263 -8.83 -6.08 14.94
C VAL A 263 -8.11 -4.72 14.92
N ASP A 264 -7.74 -4.23 13.75
CA ASP A 264 -7.11 -2.94 13.50
C ASP A 264 -7.43 -2.45 12.07
N SER A 265 -7.85 -1.19 11.92
CA SER A 265 -8.30 -0.60 10.66
C SER A 265 -7.24 -0.53 9.57
N CYS A 266 -5.94 -0.60 9.88
CA CYS A 266 -4.93 -0.64 8.82
C CYS A 266 -4.98 -1.97 8.05
N TYR A 267 -5.41 -3.07 8.69
CA TYR A 267 -5.58 -4.36 8.01
C TYR A 267 -6.77 -4.38 7.07
N SER A 268 -7.63 -3.35 7.08
CA SER A 268 -8.63 -3.15 6.05
C SER A 268 -7.98 -3.16 4.66
N TYR A 269 -6.83 -2.52 4.46
CA TYR A 269 -6.10 -2.62 3.20
C TYR A 269 -5.24 -3.88 3.11
N TRP A 270 -4.42 -4.16 4.12
CA TRP A 270 -3.45 -5.27 4.03
C TRP A 270 -4.13 -6.65 3.82
N GLN A 271 -5.28 -6.90 4.45
CA GLN A 271 -6.02 -8.15 4.26
C GLN A 271 -6.98 -8.08 3.08
N TYR A 272 -7.82 -7.05 2.99
CA TYR A 272 -8.81 -6.98 1.91
C TYR A 272 -8.16 -6.75 0.54
N GLY A 273 -7.07 -6.00 0.47
CA GLY A 273 -6.25 -5.88 -0.74
C GLY A 273 -5.68 -7.23 -1.20
N SER A 274 -5.22 -8.06 -0.25
CA SER A 274 -4.80 -9.44 -0.55
C SER A 274 -5.97 -10.28 -1.09
N LEU A 275 -7.16 -10.15 -0.50
CA LEU A 275 -8.37 -10.82 -0.99
C LEU A 275 -8.74 -10.39 -2.42
N SER A 276 -8.64 -9.11 -2.75
CA SER A 276 -8.90 -8.61 -4.11
C SER A 276 -7.93 -9.21 -5.14
N ILE A 277 -6.66 -9.36 -4.78
CA ILE A 277 -5.66 -10.04 -5.62
C ILE A 277 -6.00 -11.53 -5.76
N LEU A 278 -6.29 -12.22 -4.66
CA LEU A 278 -6.62 -13.65 -4.66
C LEU A 278 -7.86 -13.97 -5.49
N ARG A 279 -8.94 -13.18 -5.37
CA ARG A 279 -10.15 -13.33 -6.20
C ARG A 279 -9.83 -13.26 -7.69
N THR A 280 -8.98 -12.29 -8.07
CA THR A 280 -8.54 -12.12 -9.46
C THR A 280 -7.71 -13.31 -9.93
N LEU A 281 -6.75 -13.77 -9.13
CA LEU A 281 -5.90 -14.91 -9.48
C LEU A 281 -6.72 -16.20 -9.59
N LEU A 282 -7.63 -16.47 -8.66
CA LEU A 282 -8.42 -17.69 -8.62
C LEU A 282 -9.61 -17.69 -9.59
N GLY A 283 -9.89 -16.55 -10.24
CA GLY A 283 -11.02 -16.41 -11.16
C GLY A 283 -12.37 -16.52 -10.45
N ILE A 284 -12.43 -16.13 -9.17
CA ILE A 284 -13.65 -16.22 -8.36
C ILE A 284 -14.60 -15.11 -8.80
N PRO A 285 -15.86 -15.46 -9.16
CA PRO A 285 -16.87 -14.47 -9.50
C PRO A 285 -17.17 -13.54 -8.32
N GLN A 286 -17.58 -12.30 -8.62
CA GLN A 286 -17.71 -11.26 -7.60
C GLN A 286 -18.94 -11.41 -6.73
N GLU A 287 -20.00 -11.98 -7.31
CA GLU A 287 -21.22 -12.36 -6.62
C GLU A 287 -20.97 -13.41 -5.52
N GLU A 288 -19.81 -14.08 -5.53
CA GLU A 288 -19.44 -15.06 -4.52
C GLU A 288 -18.96 -14.38 -3.23
N LYS A 289 -19.92 -14.11 -2.34
CA LYS A 289 -19.68 -13.57 -1.00
C LYS A 289 -19.13 -14.60 0.00
N ALA A 290 -18.94 -15.86 -0.40
CA ALA A 290 -18.59 -16.96 0.50
C ALA A 290 -17.22 -16.82 1.21
N TRP A 291 -16.38 -15.87 0.76
CA TRP A 291 -15.00 -15.69 1.23
C TRP A 291 -14.91 -14.64 2.35
N CYS A 292 -15.26 -13.39 2.03
CA CYS A 292 -15.46 -12.30 2.97
C CYS A 292 -16.55 -11.37 2.42
N ALA A 293 -17.46 -10.94 3.30
CA ALA A 293 -18.44 -9.93 2.96
C ALA A 293 -17.77 -8.54 3.01
N PRO A 294 -17.91 -7.69 1.97
CA PRO A 294 -17.43 -6.30 2.01
C PRO A 294 -18.13 -5.47 3.09
N GLU A 295 -19.40 -5.76 3.38
CA GLU A 295 -20.25 -4.95 4.24
C GLU A 295 -19.72 -4.84 5.69
N PRO A 296 -19.37 -5.93 6.41
CA PRO A 296 -18.84 -5.81 7.78
C PRO A 296 -17.56 -4.97 7.87
N LEU A 297 -16.70 -5.00 6.85
CA LEU A 297 -15.51 -4.15 6.82
C LEU A 297 -15.88 -2.67 6.68
N GLN A 298 -16.81 -2.34 5.78
CA GLN A 298 -17.28 -0.96 5.62
C GLN A 298 -17.94 -0.45 6.90
N MET A 299 -18.75 -1.28 7.58
CA MET A 299 -19.33 -0.95 8.88
C MET A 299 -18.26 -0.63 9.92
N TYR A 300 -17.26 -1.50 10.08
CA TYR A 300 -16.18 -1.31 11.05
C TYR A 300 -15.44 0.02 10.85
N VAL A 301 -15.08 0.33 9.60
CA VAL A 301 -14.30 1.54 9.30
C VAL A 301 -15.13 2.80 9.48
N LEU A 302 -16.33 2.86 8.88
CA LEU A 302 -17.17 4.07 8.90
C LEU A 302 -17.68 4.40 10.31
N LEU A 303 -18.01 3.39 11.11
CA LEU A 303 -18.62 3.60 12.43
C LEU A 303 -17.60 3.62 13.57
N ALA A 304 -16.60 2.73 13.58
CA ALA A 304 -15.73 2.58 14.76
C ALA A 304 -14.38 3.31 14.63
N CYS A 305 -13.95 3.62 13.40
CA CYS A 305 -12.57 4.08 13.14
C CYS A 305 -12.48 5.57 12.82
N GLN A 306 -13.59 6.22 12.47
CA GLN A 306 -13.64 7.63 12.10
C GLN A 306 -13.53 8.55 13.33
N ASP A 307 -12.90 9.71 13.18
CA ASP A 307 -13.07 10.84 14.09
C ASP A 307 -13.94 11.90 13.42
N TRP A 308 -15.16 12.05 13.93
CA TRP A 308 -16.19 12.91 13.37
C TRP A 308 -15.88 14.40 13.49
N ASP A 309 -15.22 14.81 14.57
CA ASP A 309 -15.01 16.22 14.88
C ASP A 309 -13.75 16.78 14.23
N LYS A 310 -12.65 16.02 14.31
CA LYS A 310 -11.32 16.46 13.89
C LYS A 310 -10.90 15.90 12.55
N GLY A 311 -11.55 14.83 12.10
CA GLY A 311 -11.19 14.09 10.92
C GLY A 311 -10.03 13.10 11.13
N GLY A 312 -9.85 12.23 10.14
CA GLY A 312 -8.90 11.13 10.16
C GLY A 312 -9.49 9.85 10.73
N PHE A 313 -8.78 8.73 10.49
CA PHE A 313 -9.11 7.42 11.04
C PHE A 313 -8.04 6.96 12.04
N LYS A 314 -8.47 6.08 12.93
CA LYS A 314 -7.67 5.44 13.98
C LYS A 314 -7.67 3.93 13.79
N ASP A 315 -6.72 3.25 14.44
CA ASP A 315 -6.66 1.78 14.58
C ASP A 315 -8.03 1.19 15.01
N LYS A 316 -8.52 1.61 16.18
CA LYS A 316 -9.76 1.14 16.82
C LYS A 316 -10.26 2.16 17.86
N PRO A 317 -11.51 2.06 18.36
CA PRO A 317 -12.01 2.93 19.43
C PRO A 317 -11.04 3.04 20.63
N GLY A 318 -10.86 4.26 21.14
CA GLY A 318 -9.91 4.57 22.21
C GLY A 318 -8.46 4.82 21.77
N LYS A 319 -8.16 4.75 20.47
CA LYS A 319 -6.87 5.19 19.90
C LYS A 319 -6.98 6.58 19.29
N ASN A 320 -5.83 7.22 19.08
CA ASN A 320 -5.76 8.51 18.39
C ASN A 320 -5.75 8.28 16.87
N CYS A 321 -6.31 9.22 16.10
CA CYS A 321 -6.16 9.23 14.66
C CYS A 321 -4.72 9.58 14.25
N ASP A 322 -4.31 9.02 13.11
CA ASP A 322 -3.06 9.33 12.44
C ASP A 322 -3.20 9.13 10.92
N TYR A 323 -2.19 9.59 10.16
CA TYR A 323 -2.25 9.59 8.70
C TYR A 323 -2.08 8.18 8.10
N TYR A 324 -1.37 7.29 8.79
CA TYR A 324 -1.20 5.90 8.38
C TYR A 324 -2.55 5.17 8.40
N HIS A 325 -3.27 5.19 9.52
CA HIS A 325 -4.59 4.58 9.64
C HIS A 325 -5.62 5.28 8.75
N THR A 326 -5.55 6.62 8.63
CA THR A 326 -6.39 7.38 7.68
C THR A 326 -6.25 6.88 6.25
N CYS A 327 -5.00 6.68 5.79
CA CYS A 327 -4.74 6.13 4.47
C CYS A 327 -5.27 4.70 4.33
N TYR A 328 -4.82 3.78 5.18
CA TYR A 328 -5.07 2.35 4.97
C TYR A 328 -6.50 1.90 5.30
N ALA A 329 -7.19 2.56 6.24
CA ALA A 329 -8.60 2.30 6.48
C ALA A 329 -9.44 2.66 5.24
N MET A 330 -9.21 3.84 4.66
CA MET A 330 -9.90 4.27 3.43
C MET A 330 -9.49 3.45 2.20
N SER A 331 -8.20 3.10 2.05
CA SER A 331 -7.76 2.19 0.98
C SER A 331 -8.45 0.83 1.05
N GLY A 332 -8.68 0.30 2.26
CA GLY A 332 -9.42 -0.95 2.46
C GLY A 332 -10.90 -0.83 2.12
N VAL A 333 -11.54 0.27 2.52
CA VAL A 333 -12.94 0.56 2.14
C VAL A 333 -13.06 0.66 0.62
N ALA A 334 -12.18 1.41 -0.05
CA ALA A 334 -12.16 1.49 -1.50
C ALA A 334 -11.98 0.12 -2.16
N ALA A 335 -11.04 -0.71 -1.69
CA ALA A 335 -10.86 -2.06 -2.20
C ALA A 335 -12.11 -2.96 -2.01
N SER A 336 -12.92 -2.70 -0.98
CA SER A 336 -14.19 -3.40 -0.73
C SER A 336 -15.38 -2.87 -1.53
N GLN A 337 -15.30 -1.65 -2.03
CA GLN A 337 -16.36 -1.03 -2.83
C GLN A 337 -16.24 -1.40 -4.31
N TRP A 338 -15.01 -1.44 -4.82
CA TRP A 338 -14.76 -1.62 -6.25
C TRP A 338 -14.51 -3.08 -6.61
N HIS A 339 -15.32 -3.57 -7.54
CA HIS A 339 -15.21 -4.91 -8.08
C HIS A 339 -15.18 -4.85 -9.61
N ARG A 340 -14.26 -5.58 -10.23
CA ARG A 340 -14.00 -5.56 -11.69
C ARG A 340 -15.27 -5.79 -12.51
N GLY A 341 -15.69 -4.78 -13.28
CA GLY A 341 -16.83 -4.88 -14.19
C GLY A 341 -18.18 -4.61 -13.55
N SER A 342 -18.21 -4.17 -12.28
CA SER A 342 -19.42 -3.80 -11.55
C SER A 342 -19.33 -2.35 -11.05
N PRO A 343 -20.47 -1.65 -10.88
CA PRO A 343 -20.51 -0.40 -10.14
C PRO A 343 -20.04 -0.58 -8.68
N PRO A 344 -19.59 0.51 -8.00
CA PRO A 344 -19.15 0.40 -6.62
C PRO A 344 -20.30 0.02 -5.68
N SER A 345 -20.03 -0.87 -4.72
CA SER A 345 -20.99 -1.28 -3.68
C SER A 345 -20.65 -0.63 -2.35
N SER A 346 -21.58 0.15 -1.80
CA SER A 346 -21.32 1.05 -0.67
C SER A 346 -22.48 1.06 0.32
N LEU A 347 -22.20 0.84 1.60
CA LEU A 347 -23.24 0.83 2.65
C LEU A 347 -23.90 2.20 2.87
N GLY A 348 -23.14 3.28 2.74
CA GLY A 348 -23.62 4.66 2.87
C GLY A 348 -24.10 5.29 1.57
N GLY A 349 -24.40 4.49 0.55
CA GLY A 349 -24.75 4.98 -0.78
C GLY A 349 -23.59 5.66 -1.49
N GLU A 350 -23.91 6.54 -2.45
CA GLU A 350 -22.93 7.22 -3.31
C GLU A 350 -21.98 8.14 -2.53
N ASP A 351 -22.46 8.76 -1.45
CA ASP A 351 -21.69 9.73 -0.66
C ASP A 351 -20.48 9.11 0.05
N THR A 352 -20.50 7.80 0.31
CA THR A 352 -19.37 7.08 0.94
C THR A 352 -18.46 6.37 -0.07
N VAL A 353 -18.73 6.45 -1.38
CA VAL A 353 -17.90 5.82 -2.42
C VAL A 353 -16.53 6.52 -2.55
N LEU A 354 -15.45 5.79 -2.32
CA LEU A 354 -14.08 6.30 -2.46
C LEU A 354 -13.55 6.04 -3.88
N THR A 355 -12.50 6.74 -4.29
CA THR A 355 -11.87 6.56 -5.61
C THR A 355 -11.32 5.14 -5.82
N GLU A 356 -11.58 4.55 -6.99
CA GLU A 356 -11.11 3.20 -7.35
C GLU A 356 -9.58 3.09 -7.28
N SER A 357 -9.09 2.04 -6.62
CA SER A 357 -7.67 1.79 -6.40
C SER A 357 -7.13 0.72 -7.33
N ASP A 358 -5.89 0.90 -7.80
CA ASP A 358 -5.05 -0.24 -8.11
C ASP A 358 -4.51 -0.81 -6.78
N VAL A 359 -4.97 -2.02 -6.45
CA VAL A 359 -4.65 -2.64 -5.17
C VAL A 359 -3.20 -3.09 -5.06
N LEU A 360 -2.46 -3.29 -6.16
CA LEU A 360 -1.06 -3.72 -6.11
C LEU A 360 -0.13 -2.59 -5.66
N TYR A 361 -0.44 -1.35 -6.03
CA TYR A 361 0.41 -0.18 -5.75
C TYR A 361 -0.18 0.77 -4.69
N ASN A 362 -1.46 0.60 -4.35
CA ASN A 362 -2.23 1.51 -3.50
C ASN A 362 -2.27 2.96 -4.02
N ILE A 363 -2.50 3.13 -5.32
CA ILE A 363 -2.75 4.43 -5.97
C ILE A 363 -4.06 4.32 -6.75
N SER A 364 -4.65 5.43 -7.22
CA SER A 364 -5.83 5.32 -8.09
C SER A 364 -5.51 4.63 -9.41
N LYS A 365 -6.51 3.96 -10.02
CA LYS A 365 -6.35 3.45 -11.39
C LYS A 365 -6.01 4.55 -12.38
N GLU A 366 -6.53 5.76 -12.18
CA GLU A 366 -6.22 6.91 -13.03
C GLU A 366 -4.74 7.31 -12.92
N ALA A 367 -4.19 7.39 -11.69
CA ALA A 367 -2.78 7.64 -11.46
C ALA A 367 -1.89 6.58 -12.12
N ARG A 368 -2.27 5.30 -12.00
CA ARG A 368 -1.58 4.22 -12.70
C ARG A 368 -1.61 4.36 -14.21
N ASN A 369 -2.76 4.67 -14.80
CA ASN A 369 -2.89 4.86 -16.25
C ASN A 369 -2.03 6.03 -16.75
N ARG A 370 -1.97 7.15 -16.03
CA ARG A 370 -1.10 8.29 -16.36
C ARG A 370 0.38 7.88 -16.30
N LEU A 371 0.76 7.14 -15.26
CA LEU A 371 2.12 6.65 -15.04
C LEU A 371 2.57 5.74 -16.19
N GLU A 372 1.74 4.74 -16.54
CA GLU A 372 2.02 3.82 -17.64
C GLU A 372 2.16 4.57 -18.97
N LYS A 373 1.20 5.45 -19.29
CA LYS A 373 1.24 6.27 -20.51
C LYS A 373 2.52 7.09 -20.62
N TYR A 374 2.97 7.69 -19.53
CA TYR A 374 4.21 8.48 -19.53
C TYR A 374 5.44 7.59 -19.77
N PHE A 375 5.61 6.52 -18.98
CA PHE A 375 6.81 5.70 -19.07
C PHE A 375 6.86 4.78 -20.31
N ASP A 376 5.73 4.51 -20.96
CA ASP A 376 5.70 3.85 -22.27
C ASP A 376 6.16 4.79 -23.41
N ALA A 377 6.09 6.11 -23.21
CA ALA A 377 6.56 7.11 -24.18
C ALA A 377 8.03 7.52 -23.97
N VAL A 378 8.60 7.25 -22.79
CA VAL A 378 10.02 7.51 -22.49
C VAL A 378 10.85 6.31 -22.98
N PRO A 379 12.07 6.53 -23.53
CA PRO A 379 12.94 5.42 -23.91
C PRO A 379 13.13 4.40 -22.78
N ALA A 380 13.22 3.14 -23.17
CA ALA A 380 13.56 2.06 -22.26
C ALA A 380 14.92 2.35 -21.64
N LEU A 381 15.01 2.16 -20.32
CA LEU A 381 16.26 2.31 -19.59
C LEU A 381 17.26 1.27 -20.11
N THR A 382 18.52 1.65 -20.24
CA THR A 382 19.60 0.77 -20.71
C THR A 382 20.56 0.38 -19.59
N HIS A 383 21.27 -0.73 -19.79
CA HIS A 383 22.34 -1.15 -18.87
C HIS A 383 23.44 -0.08 -18.78
N GLU A 384 23.80 0.55 -19.91
CA GLU A 384 24.83 1.58 -19.98
C GLU A 384 24.46 2.84 -19.18
N GLU A 385 23.22 3.32 -19.25
CA GLU A 385 22.76 4.43 -18.41
C GLU A 385 22.83 4.10 -16.91
N CYS A 386 22.62 2.83 -16.56
CA CYS A 386 22.63 2.36 -15.19
C CYS A 386 24.04 2.10 -14.65
N PHE A 387 24.94 1.49 -15.42
CA PHE A 387 26.22 0.97 -14.91
C PHE A 387 27.45 1.46 -15.69
N GLY A 388 27.26 2.25 -16.74
CA GLY A 388 28.33 2.61 -17.68
C GLY A 388 28.58 1.52 -18.72
N SER A 389 29.44 1.80 -19.70
CA SER A 389 29.83 0.83 -20.72
C SER A 389 30.63 -0.31 -20.08
N SER A 390 30.36 -1.57 -20.45
CA SER A 390 30.98 -2.78 -19.89
C SER A 390 32.45 -3.00 -20.31
N GLY A 391 33.26 -1.93 -20.37
CA GLY A 391 34.62 -1.95 -20.90
C GLY A 391 35.53 -0.89 -20.28
N SER A 392 35.89 -1.05 -19.01
CA SER A 392 37.14 -0.53 -18.43
C SER A 392 37.42 -1.22 -17.08
N CYS A 393 37.90 -2.46 -17.14
CA CYS A 393 38.75 -3.06 -16.13
C CYS A 393 40.04 -3.51 -16.82
#